data_AF-Q5TIP7-F1
#
_entry.id   AF-Q5TIP7-F1
#
_cell.length_a   1.000
_cell.length_b   1.000
_cell.length_c   1.000
_cell.angle_alpha   90.00
_cell.angle_beta   90.00
_cell.angle_gamma   90.00
#
_symmetry.space_group_name_H-M   'P 1'
#
loop_
_entity.id
_entity.type
_entity.pdbx_description
1 polymer ?
#
loop_
_entity_poly.entity_id
_entity_poly.type
_entity_poly.pdbx_seq_one_letter_code
_entity_poly.pdbx_strand_id
1 'polypeptide(L)' 'MENLIYIGYSGDISSTIRVTRKRRLDRKKQQSERNVFQCFVFGPKMAGKSAIIDSFLGRPFS' A
#
# COMPACT_ATOMS: atom_id res chain seq x y z
N MET A 1 -6.95 10.99 8.43
CA MET A 1 -6.91 11.70 9.74
C MET A 1 -8.28 11.64 10.40
N GLU A 2 -9.35 12.01 9.71
CA GLU A 2 -10.73 11.98 10.24
C GLU A 2 -11.15 10.64 10.86
N ASN A 3 -10.89 9.51 10.19
CA ASN A 3 -11.21 8.19 10.75
C ASN A 3 -10.51 7.92 12.10
N LEU A 4 -9.31 8.46 12.34
CA LEU A 4 -8.60 8.32 13.62
C LEU A 4 -9.28 9.13 14.73
N ILE A 5 -9.84 10.29 14.40
CA ILE A 5 -10.64 11.10 15.33
C ILE A 5 -11.94 10.36 15.68
N TYR A 6 -12.59 9.79 14.66
CA TYR A 6 -13.86 9.08 14.84
C TYR A 6 -13.73 7.87 15.78
N ILE A 7 -12.61 7.13 15.74
CA ILE A 7 -12.36 6.01 16.65
C ILE A 7 -11.75 6.42 18.01
N GLY A 8 -11.64 7.73 18.28
CA GLY A 8 -11.16 8.24 19.57
C GLY A 8 -9.65 8.07 19.81
N TYR A 9 -8.82 8.12 18.76
CA TYR A 9 -7.37 8.07 18.94
C TYR A 9 -6.88 9.25 19.81
N SER A 10 -6.28 8.94 20.95
CA SER A 10 -5.94 9.91 22.00
C SER A 10 -4.55 10.55 21.86
N GLY A 11 -3.71 10.03 20.97
CA GLY A 11 -2.38 10.57 20.72
C GLY A 11 -2.39 11.76 19.76
N ASP A 12 -1.24 12.42 19.62
CA ASP A 12 -1.08 13.43 18.57
C ASP A 12 -1.21 12.77 17.19
N ILE A 13 -2.24 13.17 16.45
CA ILE A 13 -2.56 12.62 15.15
C ILE A 13 -1.41 12.88 14.16
N SER A 14 -0.67 14.00 14.32
CA SER A 14 0.44 14.34 13.42
C SER A 14 1.57 13.28 13.47
N SER A 15 1.74 12.65 14.64
CA SER A 15 2.75 11.60 14.86
C SER A 15 2.36 10.23 14.29
N THR A 16 1.07 10.02 13.94
CA THR A 16 0.59 8.72 13.46
C THR A 16 1.00 8.40 12.03
N ILE A 17 1.24 9.43 11.20
CA ILE A 17 1.56 9.27 9.79
C ILE A 17 3.06 9.49 9.59
N ARG A 18 3.77 8.39 9.28
CA ARG A 18 5.17 8.47 8.87
C ARG A 18 5.27 8.83 7.38
N VAL A 19 5.65 10.07 7.10
CA VAL A 19 5.98 10.50 5.73
C VAL A 19 7.35 9.95 5.33
N THR A 20 7.39 9.17 4.24
CA THR A 20 8.65 8.62 3.71
C THR A 20 9.30 9.61 2.74
N ARG A 21 10.65 9.56 2.62
CA ARG A 21 11.42 10.43 1.72
C ARG A 21 11.07 10.19 0.24
N LYS A 22 11.51 11.08 -0.66
CA LYS A 22 11.26 10.97 -2.10
C LYS A 22 11.80 9.68 -2.72
N ARG A 23 11.02 9.02 -3.58
CA ARG A 23 11.38 7.75 -4.27
C ARG A 23 12.68 7.81 -5.08
N ARG A 24 13.01 8.97 -5.66
CA ARG A 24 14.26 9.14 -6.44
C ARG A 24 15.52 8.87 -5.61
N LEU A 25 15.49 9.22 -4.32
CA LEU A 25 16.63 8.99 -3.42
C LEU A 25 16.83 7.51 -3.14
N ASP A 26 15.74 6.76 -2.91
CA ASP A 26 15.80 5.32 -2.68
C ASP A 26 16.34 4.57 -3.90
N ARG A 27 15.91 4.96 -5.11
CA ARG A 27 16.43 4.40 -6.35
C ARG A 27 17.91 4.71 -6.55
N LYS A 28 18.37 5.92 -6.23
CA LYS A 28 19.80 6.28 -6.30
C LYS A 28 20.63 5.45 -5.31
N LYS A 29 20.10 5.19 -4.11
CA LYS A 29 20.77 4.41 -3.07
C LYS A 29 20.58 2.89 -3.16
N GLN A 30 19.68 2.42 -4.03
CA GLN A 30 19.23 1.03 -4.08
C GLN A 30 18.76 0.49 -2.70
N GLN A 31 18.17 1.37 -1.89
CA GLN A 31 17.73 1.05 -0.53
C GLN A 31 16.48 1.85 -0.20
N SER A 32 15.44 1.17 0.29
CA SER A 32 14.18 1.81 0.71
C SER A 32 13.81 1.38 2.13
N GLU A 33 13.32 2.34 2.90
CA GLU A 33 12.72 2.12 4.23
C GLU A 33 11.18 2.05 4.15
N ARG A 34 10.61 1.97 2.94
CA ARG A 34 9.17 1.83 2.77
C ARG A 34 8.74 0.41 3.12
N ASN A 35 7.67 0.31 3.88
CA ASN A 35 7.01 -0.96 4.18
C ASN A 35 5.77 -1.21 3.31
N VAL A 36 5.32 -0.22 2.54
CA VAL A 36 4.13 -0.30 1.69
C VAL A 36 4.51 0.06 0.26
N PHE A 37 4.13 -0.79 -0.69
CA PHE A 37 4.40 -0.63 -2.12
C PHE A 37 3.10 -0.76 -2.92
N GLN A 38 2.88 0.14 -3.87
CA GLN A 38 1.76 0.06 -4.81
C GLN A 38 2.22 -0.66 -6.09
N CYS A 39 1.49 -1.69 -6.48
CA CYS A 39 1.68 -2.41 -7.74
C CYS A 39 0.43 -2.24 -8.62
N PHE A 40 0.63 -1.97 -9.90
CA PHE A 40 -0.46 -1.90 -10.88
C PHE A 40 -0.47 -3.18 -11.72
N VAL A 41 -1.64 -3.82 -11.82
CA VAL A 41 -1.85 -5.06 -12.58
C VAL A 41 -2.54 -4.74 -13.90
N PHE A 42 -1.84 -4.93 -15.02
CA PHE A 42 -2.34 -4.62 -16.37
C PHE A 42 -2.49 -5.90 -17.21
N GLY A 43 -3.39 -5.85 -18.20
CA GLY A 43 -3.62 -6.96 -19.13
C GLY A 43 -4.98 -6.89 -19.84
N PRO A 44 -5.16 -7.63 -20.95
CA PRO A 44 -6.39 -7.60 -21.75
C PRO A 44 -7.61 -8.15 -20.97
N LYS A 45 -8.81 -7.99 -21.54
CA LYS A 45 -10.04 -8.55 -20.96
C LYS A 45 -9.85 -10.06 -20.74
N MET A 46 -10.32 -10.55 -19.58
CA MET A 46 -10.22 -11.96 -19.16
C MET A 46 -8.78 -12.52 -18.96
N ALA A 47 -7.75 -11.68 -18.86
CA ALA A 47 -6.37 -12.12 -18.57
C ALA A 47 -6.10 -12.57 -17.11
N GLY A 48 -7.15 -12.85 -16.31
CA GLY A 48 -6.97 -13.31 -14.92
C GLY A 48 -6.46 -12.25 -13.92
N LYS A 49 -6.53 -10.95 -14.25
CA LYS A 49 -6.05 -9.86 -13.36
C LYS A 49 -6.67 -9.89 -11.95
N SER A 50 -7.99 -10.09 -11.86
CA SER A 50 -8.68 -10.19 -10.56
C SER A 50 -8.21 -11.39 -9.76
N ALA A 51 -7.96 -12.51 -10.45
CA ALA A 51 -7.47 -13.75 -9.88
C ALA A 51 -6.12 -13.55 -9.15
N ILE A 52 -5.21 -12.74 -9.72
CA ILE A 52 -3.97 -12.32 -9.04
C ILE A 52 -4.29 -11.57 -7.74
N ILE A 53 -5.18 -10.58 -7.78
CA ILE A 53 -5.54 -9.78 -6.60
C ILE A 53 -6.19 -10.66 -5.52
N ASP A 54 -7.11 -11.56 -5.90
CA ASP A 54 -7.79 -12.47 -4.99
C ASP A 54 -6.83 -13.45 -4.31
N SER A 55 -5.77 -13.90 -5.01
CA SER A 55 -4.73 -14.75 -4.42
C SER A 55 -3.99 -14.07 -3.25
N PHE A 56 -3.78 -12.74 -3.29
CA PHE A 56 -3.18 -12.00 -2.18
C PHE A 56 -4.09 -11.93 -0.94
N LEU A 57 -5.39 -12.15 -1.12
CA LEU A 57 -6.39 -12.25 -0.05
C LEU A 57 -6.60 -13.71 0.42
N GLY A 58 -5.88 -14.67 -0.15
CA GLY A 58 -6.05 -16.10 0.17
C GLY A 58 -7.35 -16.71 -0.34
N ARG A 59 -8.00 -16.08 -1.33
CA ARG A 59 -9.25 -16.59 -1.91
C ARG A 59 -8.93 -17.62 -3.01
N PRO A 60 -9.55 -18.81 -2.99
CA PRO A 60 -9.32 -19.83 -4.00
C PRO A 60 -9.90 -19.40 -5.35
N PHE A 61 -9.29 -19.87 -6.44
CA PHE A 61 -9.85 -19.72 -7.78
C PHE A 61 -11.17 -20.51 -7.87
N SER A 62 -12.27 -19.80 -8.16
CA SER A 62 -13.59 -20.36 -8.42
C SER A 62 -13.90 -20.27 -9.91
#